data_AF-A0A6N2EG92-F1
#
_entry.id   AF-A0A6N2EG92-F1
#
_cell.length_a   1.000
_cell.length_b   1.000
_cell.length_c   1.000
_cell.angle_alpha   90.00
_cell.angle_beta   90.00
_cell.angle_gamma   90.00
#
_symmetry.space_group_name_H-M   'P 1'
#
loop_
_entity.id
_entity.type
_entity.pdbx_description
1 polymer ?
#
loop_
_entity_poly.entity_id
_entity_poly.type
_entity_poly.pdbx_seq_one_letter_code
_entity_poly.pdbx_strand_id
1 'polypeptide(L)'
;MAFIVTIDPSESMQRVLDQLSQTSFQVSSVMAELHLVAGEADDATLARVLRIPGVTGVEEDTMIHLDPREIPKMGSGWPRDDDQRAMPPLHGSSWRSPAWEDTSSS
;
A
#
# COMPACT_ATOMS: atom_id res chain seq x y z
N MET A 1 -7.47 -19.77 -11.79
CA MET A 1 -8.22 -19.19 -10.65
C MET A 1 -7.39 -18.06 -10.09
N ALA A 2 -8.04 -17.03 -9.53
CA ALA A 2 -7.35 -15.87 -8.98
C ALA A 2 -7.00 -16.08 -7.51
N PHE A 3 -5.79 -15.67 -7.11
CA PHE A 3 -5.25 -15.86 -5.77
C PHE A 3 -4.47 -14.64 -5.33
N ILE A 4 -4.46 -14.42 -4.01
CA ILE A 4 -3.63 -13.46 -3.31
C ILE A 4 -2.52 -14.23 -2.59
N VAL A 5 -1.28 -13.85 -2.85
CA VAL A 5 -0.08 -14.39 -2.20
C VAL A 5 0.42 -13.36 -1.21
N THR A 6 0.54 -13.76 0.06
CA THR A 6 1.08 -12.94 1.14
C THR A 6 2.56 -13.20 1.29
N ILE A 7 3.35 -12.12 1.34
CA ILE A 7 4.81 -12.16 1.44
C ILE A 7 5.23 -11.66 2.81
N ASP A 8 6.23 -12.32 3.41
CA ASP A 8 6.86 -11.89 4.65
C ASP A 8 7.47 -10.49 4.47
N PRO A 9 7.09 -9.48 5.28
CA PRO A 9 7.61 -8.12 5.15
C PRO A 9 9.10 -7.99 5.48
N SER A 10 9.72 -8.99 6.09
CA SER A 10 11.17 -9.06 6.30
C SER A 10 11.95 -9.55 5.08
N GLU A 11 11.26 -10.14 4.10
CA GLU A 11 11.84 -10.66 2.87
C GLU A 11 11.80 -9.64 1.74
N SER A 12 12.71 -9.79 0.77
CA SER A 12 12.74 -8.91 -0.40
C SER A 12 11.61 -9.29 -1.37
N MET A 13 10.65 -8.37 -1.56
CA MET A 13 9.58 -8.50 -2.57
C MET A 13 10.10 -8.90 -3.95
N GLN A 14 11.17 -8.24 -4.42
CA GLN A 14 11.76 -8.53 -5.72
C GLN A 14 12.27 -9.98 -5.83
N ARG A 15 12.92 -10.48 -4.76
CA ARG A 15 13.42 -11.86 -4.71
C ARG A 15 12.28 -12.87 -4.80
N VAL A 16 11.17 -12.62 -4.10
CA VAL A 16 9.99 -13.50 -4.13
C VAL A 16 9.32 -13.45 -5.50
N LEU A 17 9.22 -12.28 -6.13
CA LEU A 17 8.71 -12.14 -7.51
C LEU A 17 9.58 -12.89 -8.53
N ASP A 18 10.90 -12.81 -8.41
CA ASP A 18 11.81 -13.56 -9.27
C ASP A 18 11.60 -15.07 -9.11
N GLN A 19 11.34 -15.56 -7.89
CA GLN A 19 11.01 -16.97 -7.65
C GLN A 19 9.62 -17.35 -8.17
N LEU A 20 8.63 -16.47 -8.04
CA LEU A 20 7.29 -16.66 -8.61
C LEU A 20 7.37 -16.79 -10.14
N SER A 21 8.24 -16.02 -10.80
CA SER A 21 8.46 -16.10 -12.25
C SER A 21 9.00 -17.44 -12.74
N GLN A 22 9.61 -18.23 -11.84
CA GLN A 22 10.09 -19.59 -12.13
C GLN A 22 8.96 -20.64 -12.01
N THR A 23 7.78 -20.21 -11.57
CA THR A 23 6.56 -21.02 -11.52
C THR A 23 5.63 -20.68 -12.68
N SER A 24 4.50 -21.38 -12.77
CA SER A 24 3.45 -21.07 -13.73
C SER A 24 2.45 -20.04 -13.19
N PHE A 25 2.76 -19.38 -12.07
CA PHE A 25 1.92 -18.33 -11.48
C PHE A 25 1.97 -17.06 -12.32
N GLN A 26 0.82 -16.60 -12.80
CA GLN A 26 0.70 -15.40 -13.63
C GLN A 26 0.36 -14.21 -12.75
N VAL A 27 1.35 -13.37 -12.46
CA VAL A 27 1.16 -12.15 -11.66
C VAL A 27 0.27 -11.15 -12.41
N SER A 28 -0.80 -10.69 -11.77
CA SER A 28 -1.72 -9.67 -12.30
C SER A 28 -1.51 -8.31 -11.64
N SER A 29 -1.18 -8.28 -10.34
CA SER A 29 -0.96 -7.05 -9.59
C SER A 29 0.02 -7.27 -8.42
N VAL A 30 0.80 -6.24 -8.11
CA VAL A 30 1.72 -6.24 -6.96
C VAL A 30 1.35 -5.07 -6.06
N MET A 31 0.96 -5.36 -4.82
CA MET A 31 0.61 -4.38 -3.80
C MET A 31 1.74 -4.32 -2.78
N ALA A 32 2.85 -3.68 -3.17
CA ALA A 32 4.11 -3.72 -2.41
C ALA A 32 3.97 -3.18 -0.97
N GLU A 33 3.18 -2.12 -0.76
CA GLU A 33 2.95 -1.55 0.58
C GLU A 33 2.28 -2.53 1.55
N LEU A 34 1.48 -3.46 1.01
CA LEU A 34 0.77 -4.49 1.78
C LEU A 34 1.49 -5.84 1.78
N HIS A 35 2.61 -5.95 1.05
CA HIS A 35 3.33 -7.21 0.83
C HIS A 35 2.44 -8.30 0.22
N LEU A 36 1.57 -7.91 -0.72
CA LEU A 36 0.67 -8.83 -1.42
C LEU A 36 0.96 -8.87 -2.92
N VAL A 37 0.75 -10.04 -3.51
CA VAL A 37 0.79 -10.25 -4.96
C VAL A 37 -0.48 -10.96 -5.38
N ALA A 38 -1.24 -10.35 -6.29
CA ALA A 38 -2.39 -10.99 -6.91
C ALA A 38 -1.96 -11.65 -8.22
N GLY A 39 -2.58 -12.78 -8.55
CA GLY A 39 -2.33 -13.46 -9.81
C GLY A 39 -3.19 -14.69 -10.00
N GLU A 40 -2.92 -15.41 -11.09
CA GLU A 40 -3.64 -16.61 -11.45
C GLU A 40 -2.74 -17.84 -11.46
N ALA A 41 -3.29 -18.97 -11.01
CA ALA A 41 -2.63 -20.27 -11.03
C ALA A 41 -3.63 -21.43 -11.00
N ASP A 42 -3.10 -22.64 -11.20
CA ASP A 42 -3.75 -23.91 -10.88
C ASP A 42 -3.27 -24.45 -9.50
N ASP A 43 -4.01 -25.38 -8.92
CA ASP A 43 -3.73 -25.94 -7.59
C ASP A 43 -2.32 -26.54 -7.47
N ALA A 44 -1.82 -27.16 -8.54
CA ALA A 44 -0.49 -27.75 -8.58
C ALA A 44 0.60 -26.68 -8.48
N THR A 45 0.36 -25.52 -9.08
CA THR A 45 1.23 -24.33 -9.03
C THR A 45 1.17 -23.69 -7.65
N LEU A 46 0.01 -23.57 -7.01
CA LEU A 46 -0.11 -23.02 -5.65
C LEU A 46 0.69 -23.82 -4.63
N ALA A 47 0.70 -25.16 -4.75
CA ALA A 47 1.52 -26.02 -3.89
C ALA A 47 3.02 -25.76 -4.04
N ARG A 48 3.46 -25.21 -5.19
CA ARG A 48 4.85 -24.74 -5.39
C ARG A 48 5.05 -23.34 -4.83
N VAL A 49 4.09 -22.44 -5.03
CA VAL A 49 4.12 -21.07 -4.50
C VAL A 49 4.25 -21.06 -2.98
N LEU A 50 3.49 -21.91 -2.28
CA LEU A 50 3.57 -22.07 -0.82
C LEU A 50 4.93 -22.54 -0.30
N ARG A 51 5.81 -23.06 -1.16
CA ARG A 51 7.16 -23.51 -0.81
C ARG A 51 8.23 -22.46 -1.10
N ILE A 52 7.86 -21.33 -1.72
CA ILE A 52 8.78 -20.24 -1.99
C ILE A 52 9.15 -19.59 -0.65
N PRO A 53 10.46 -19.50 -0.30
CA PRO A 53 10.88 -18.79 0.90
C PRO A 53 10.38 -17.34 0.90
N GLY A 54 9.74 -16.93 2.00
CA GLY A 54 9.12 -15.62 2.12
C GLY A 54 7.66 -15.56 1.72
N VAL A 55 7.06 -16.63 1.18
CA VAL A 55 5.60 -16.72 1.07
C VAL A 55 5.03 -17.23 2.39
N THR A 56 4.10 -16.46 2.97
CA THR A 56 3.48 -16.76 4.27
C THR A 56 2.04 -17.25 4.14
N GLY A 57 1.38 -16.94 3.02
CA GLY A 57 -0.01 -17.33 2.77
C GLY A 57 -0.38 -17.29 1.29
N VAL A 58 -1.36 -18.09 0.92
CA VAL A 58 -2.00 -18.08 -0.39
C VAL A 58 -3.49 -18.26 -0.17
N GLU A 59 -4.29 -17.29 -0.62
CA GLU A 59 -5.74 -17.25 -0.44
C GLU A 59 -6.42 -17.05 -1.79
N GLU A 60 -7.62 -17.60 -1.97
CA GLU A 60 -8.40 -17.38 -3.18
C GLU A 60 -8.94 -15.95 -3.21
N ASP A 61 -8.83 -15.27 -4.36
CA ASP A 61 -9.40 -13.94 -4.54
C ASP A 61 -10.90 -14.06 -4.77
N THR A 62 -11.66 -14.04 -3.67
CA THR A 62 -13.11 -14.16 -3.68
C THR A 62 -13.79 -12.79 -3.73
N MET A 63 -14.70 -12.61 -4.69
CA MET A 63 -15.52 -11.40 -4.77
C MET A 63 -16.50 -11.34 -3.59
N ILE A 64 -16.38 -10.29 -2.76
CA ILE A 64 -17.35 -10.00 -1.70
C ILE A 64 -18.31 -8.92 -2.19
N HIS A 65 -19.61 -9.23 -2.22
CA HIS A 65 -20.64 -8.23 -2.43
C HIS A 65 -20.96 -7.52 -1.12
N LEU A 66 -20.50 -6.28 -0.97
CA LEU A 66 -20.88 -5.42 0.15
C LEU A 66 -22.19 -4.71 -0.18
N ASP A 67 -23.26 -4.94 0.61
CA ASP A 67 -24.47 -4.13 0.52
C ASP A 67 -24.16 -2.73 1.11
N PRO A 68 -24.32 -1.64 0.32
CA PRO A 68 -24.08 -0.28 0.80
C PRO A 68 -24.90 0.13 2.04
N ARG A 69 -25.98 -0.61 2.37
CA ARG A 69 -26.81 -0.37 3.55
C ARG A 69 -26.21 -0.92 4.85
N GLU A 70 -25.28 -1.86 4.75
CA GLU A 70 -24.62 -2.49 5.90
C GLU A 70 -23.28 -1.83 6.25
N ILE A 71 -22.76 -0.96 5.38
CA ILE A 71 -21.63 -0.09 5.71
C ILE A 71 -22.12 0.86 6.81
N PRO A 72 -21.58 0.79 8.04
CA PRO A 72 -21.94 1.73 9.08
C PRO A 72 -21.69 3.12 8.52
N LYS A 73 -22.72 3.96 8.46
CA LYS A 73 -22.55 5.39 8.22
C LYS A 73 -21.70 5.90 9.38
N MET A 74 -20.38 5.88 9.25
CA MET A 74 -19.52 6.69 10.09
C MET A 74 -20.08 8.11 9.92
N GLY A 75 -20.69 8.61 10.99
CA GLY A 75 -21.29 9.92 11.01
C GLY A 75 -20.30 10.90 10.40
N SER A 76 -20.80 11.70 9.48
CA SER A 76 -20.15 12.86 8.86
C SER A 76 -19.56 13.79 9.94
N GLY A 77 -18.40 13.39 10.45
CA GLY A 77 -17.65 13.99 11.53
C GLY A 77 -16.18 13.98 11.18
N TRP A 78 -15.86 14.35 9.94
CA TRP A 78 -14.62 15.09 9.74
C TRP A 78 -14.70 16.30 10.65
N PRO A 79 -13.74 16.54 11.57
CA PRO A 79 -13.73 17.76 12.35
C PRO A 79 -13.70 18.90 11.35
N ARG A 80 -14.83 19.61 11.28
CA ARG A 80 -14.94 20.86 10.56
C ARG A 80 -13.96 21.80 11.26
N ASP A 81 -13.09 22.48 10.52
CA ASP A 81 -12.15 23.53 10.96
C ASP A 81 -12.86 24.76 11.56
N ASP A 82 -13.89 24.56 12.38
CA ASP A 82 -14.68 25.58 13.08
C ASP A 82 -14.34 25.64 14.58
N ASP A 83 -13.34 24.87 15.05
CA ASP A 83 -12.71 25.11 16.35
C ASP A 83 -11.64 26.23 16.20
N GLN A 84 -12.12 27.44 15.90
CA GLN A 84 -11.42 28.69 16.20
C GLN A 84 -11.23 28.81 17.71
N ARG A 85 -10.29 28.04 18.28
CA ARG A 85 -9.78 28.28 19.62
C ARG A 85 -8.79 29.44 19.54
N ALA A 86 -9.33 30.62 19.88
CA ALA A 86 -8.64 31.85 20.24
C ALA A 86 -7.10 31.73 20.40
N MET A 87 -6.37 32.15 19.38
CA MET A 87 -4.94 32.47 19.50
C MET A 87 -4.82 33.95 19.93
N PRO A 88 -4.06 34.29 20.99
CA PRO A 88 -3.77 35.68 21.31
C PRO A 88 -2.82 36.30 20.26
N PRO A 89 -2.89 37.62 20.02
CA PRO A 89 -2.10 38.26 18.97
C PRO A 89 -0.63 38.35 19.37
N LEU A 90 0.26 37.65 18.66
CA LEU A 90 1.69 37.87 18.77
C LEU A 90 2.14 38.95 17.79
N HIS A 91 2.47 40.08 18.40
CA HIS A 91 3.11 41.25 17.82
C HIS A 91 4.46 40.88 17.19
N GLY A 92 4.66 41.23 15.92
CA GLY A 92 5.94 41.50 15.25
C GLY A 92 7.04 40.43 15.29
N SER A 93 7.38 39.85 14.13
CA SER A 93 8.77 39.63 13.72
C SER A 93 8.89 39.26 12.24
N SER A 94 9.67 40.10 11.55
CA SER A 94 10.31 39.97 10.24
C SER A 94 10.53 38.54 9.74
N TRP A 95 9.94 38.20 8.59
CA TRP A 95 10.40 37.08 7.77
C TRP A 95 11.67 37.52 7.03
N ARG A 96 12.83 37.14 7.56
CA ARG A 96 14.11 37.23 6.87
C ARG A 96 14.21 36.02 5.93
N SER A 97 14.27 36.27 4.62
CA SER A 97 14.46 35.22 3.61
C SER A 97 15.80 34.49 3.80
N PRO A 98 15.88 33.16 3.63
CA PRO A 98 17.15 32.47 3.54
C PRO A 98 17.79 32.74 2.18
N ALA A 99 19.00 33.29 2.21
CA ALA A 99 19.89 33.40 1.06
C ALA A 99 20.51 32.03 0.76
N TRP A 100 20.35 31.58 -0.48
CA TRP A 100 21.36 30.77 -1.14
C TRP A 100 21.53 31.36 -2.54
N GLU A 101 22.74 31.83 -2.78
CA GLU A 101 23.14 32.69 -3.88
C GLU A 101 23.25 31.91 -5.20
N ASP A 102 22.81 32.58 -6.26
CA ASP A 102 23.50 32.75 -7.54
C ASP A 102 24.75 31.91 -7.79
N THR A 103 24.68 31.02 -8.79
CA THR A 103 25.69 31.01 -9.86
C THR A 103 25.02 30.53 -11.15
N SER A 104 24.69 31.47 -12.05
CA SER A 104 24.49 31.18 -13.47
C SER A 104 25.27 32.17 -14.32
N SER A 105 26.41 31.65 -14.80
CA SER A 105 26.97 31.78 -16.14
C SER A 105 27.20 33.17 -16.76
N SER A 106 28.51 33.43 -16.93
CA SER A 106 29.24 34.11 -18.03
C SER A 106 28.50 35.02 -19.00
#